data_AF-A0A3G4VUS7-F1
#
_entry.id   AF-A0A3G4VUS7-F1
#
_cell.length_a   1.000
_cell.length_b   1.000
_cell.length_c   1.000
_cell.angle_alpha   90.00
_cell.angle_beta   90.00
_cell.angle_gamma   90.00
#
_symmetry.space_group_name_H-M   'P 1'
#
loop_
_entity.id
_entity.type
_entity.pdbx_description
1 polymer ?
#
loop_
_entity_poly.entity_id
_entity_poly.type
_entity_poly.pdbx_seq_one_letter_code
_entity_poly.pdbx_strand_id
1 'polypeptide(L)' 'METKKLVMGALVVFVLFVIITEPVKAADLVLLGFQGISDVAHAIGAFMTELVR' A
#
# COMPACT_ATOMS: atom_id res chain seq x y z
N MET A 1 18.51 -2.04 13.28
CA MET A 1 17.51 -0.97 13.53
C MET A 1 17.71 0.20 12.58
N GLU A 2 18.96 0.64 12.38
CA GLU A 2 19.33 1.72 11.45
C GLU A 2 18.84 1.48 10.01
N THR A 3 19.01 0.27 9.46
CA THR A 3 18.57 -0.03 8.09
C THR A 3 17.06 0.12 7.89
N LYS A 4 16.24 -0.32 8.86
CA LYS A 4 14.77 -0.17 8.76
C LYS A 4 14.37 1.30 8.77
N LYS A 5 14.95 2.10 9.65
CA LYS A 5 14.71 3.56 9.69
C LYS A 5 15.15 4.25 8.40
N LEU A 6 16.32 3.88 7.87
CA LEU A 6 16.83 4.45 6.63
C LEU A 6 15.94 4.09 5.43
N VAL A 7 15.55 2.82 5.31
CA VAL A 7 14.65 2.36 4.23
C VAL A 7 13.29 3.03 4.34
N MET A 8 12.72 3.10 5.55
CA MET A 8 11.43 3.75 5.77
C MET A 8 11.52 5.26 5.49
N GLY A 9 12.61 5.92 5.88
CA GLY A 9 12.86 7.33 5.54
C GLY A 9 12.99 7.55 4.03
N ALA A 10 13.73 6.69 3.33
CA ALA A 10 13.87 6.75 1.88
C ALA A 10 12.53 6.56 1.17
N LEU A 11 11.70 5.63 1.64
CA LEU A 11 10.34 5.42 1.14
C LEU A 11 9.45 6.65 1.33
N VAL A 12 9.51 7.29 2.50
CA VAL A 12 8.73 8.51 2.77
C VAL A 12 9.16 9.64 1.83
N VAL A 13 10.47 9.86 1.67
CA VAL A 13 11.00 10.87 0.75
C VAL A 13 10.58 10.58 -0.69
N PHE A 14 10.63 9.31 -1.12
CA PHE A 14 10.19 8.90 -2.44
C PHE A 14 8.71 9.20 -2.68
N VAL A 15 7.83 8.86 -1.72
CA VAL A 15 6.39 9.15 -1.83
C VAL A 15 6.15 10.67 -1.91
N LEU A 16 6.80 11.46 -1.05
CA LEU A 16 6.69 12.92 -1.10
C LEU A 16 7.20 13.50 -2.42
N PHE A 17 8.30 12.98 -2.96
CA PHE A 17 8.84 13.39 -4.24
C PHE A 17 7.82 13.14 -5.36
N VAL A 18 7.26 11.94 -5.45
CA VAL A 18 6.28 11.57 -6.49
C VAL A 18 5.00 12.42 -6.39
N ILE A 19 4.53 12.73 -5.18
CA ILE A 19 3.37 13.62 -4.96
C ILE A 19 3.64 15.02 -5.53
N ILE A 20 4.84 15.56 -5.32
CA ILE A 20 5.21 16.90 -5.78
C ILE A 20 5.44 16.94 -7.30
N THR A 21 6.15 15.94 -7.85
CA THR A 21 6.54 15.96 -9.27
C THR A 21 5.43 15.48 -10.19
N GLU A 22 4.66 14.47 -9.79
CA GLU A 22 3.67 13.81 -10.64
C GLU A 22 2.39 13.46 -9.82
N PRO A 23 1.59 14.47 -9.43
CA PRO A 23 0.46 14.27 -8.52
C PRO A 23 -0.61 13.30 -9.05
N VAL A 24 -0.81 13.26 -10.37
CA VAL A 24 -1.75 12.32 -11.01
C VAL A 24 -1.31 10.87 -10.81
N LYS A 25 -0.03 10.57 -11.06
CA LYS A 25 0.51 9.22 -10.83
C LYS A 25 0.53 8.85 -9.36
N ALA A 26 0.76 9.82 -8.47
CA ALA A 26 0.70 9.59 -7.04
C ALA A 26 -0.70 9.12 -6.59
N ALA A 27 -1.75 9.74 -7.12
CA ALA A 27 -3.13 9.33 -6.85
C ALA A 27 -3.41 7.89 -7.29
N ASP A 28 -2.98 7.53 -8.50
CA ASP A 28 -3.15 6.18 -9.04
C ASP A 28 -2.37 5.12 -8.23
N LEU A 29 -1.14 5.43 -7.82
CA LEU A 29 -0.30 4.53 -7.00
C LEU A 29 -0.91 4.28 -5.62
N VAL A 30 -1.47 5.31 -4.99
CA VAL A 30 -2.14 5.19 -3.69
C VAL A 30 -3.45 4.41 -3.81
N LEU A 31 -4.24 4.66 -4.86
CA LEU A 31 -5.45 3.91 -5.18
C LEU A 31 -5.17 2.42 -5.38
N LEU A 32 -4.14 2.09 -6.17
CA LEU A 32 -3.70 0.71 -6.37
C LEU A 32 -3.27 0.06 -5.06
N GLY A 33 -2.57 0.79 -4.20
CA GLY A 33 -2.19 0.32 -2.86
C GLY A 33 -3.39 -0.02 -1.98
N PHE A 34 -4.40 0.86 -1.94
CA PHE A 34 -5.64 0.59 -1.21
C PHE A 34 -6.42 -0.58 -1.79
N GLN A 35 -6.50 -0.67 -3.11
CA GLN A 35 -7.21 -1.74 -3.79
C GLN A 35 -6.55 -3.10 -3.51
N GLY A 36 -5.22 -3.18 -3.58
CA GLY A 36 -4.51 -4.41 -3.23
C GLY A 36 -4.75 -4.86 -1.78
N ILE A 37 -4.79 -3.93 -0.82
CA ILE A 37 -5.11 -4.25 0.58
C ILE A 37 -6.57 -4.73 0.70
N SER A 38 -7.50 -4.05 0.05
CA SER A 38 -8.92 -4.40 0.05
C SER A 38 -9.17 -5.78 -0.55
N ASP A 39 -8.50 -6.11 -1.66
CA ASP A 39 -8.65 -7.39 -2.34
C ASP A 39 -8.14 -8.54 -1.47
N VAL A 40 -6.98 -8.35 -0.81
CA VAL A 40 -6.44 -9.33 0.14
C VAL A 40 -7.38 -9.49 1.36
N ALA A 41 -7.91 -8.40 1.88
CA ALA A 41 -8.87 -8.44 2.98
C ALA A 41 -10.15 -9.22 2.60
N HIS A 42 -10.68 -8.99 1.40
CA HIS A 42 -11.82 -9.74 0.86
C HIS A 42 -11.50 -11.22 0.68
N ALA A 43 -10.32 -11.56 0.17
CA ALA A 43 -9.88 -12.94 0.00
C ALA A 43 -9.80 -13.67 1.35
N ILE A 44 -9.25 -13.01 2.38
CA ILE A 44 -9.20 -13.56 3.74
C ILE A 44 -10.61 -13.73 4.31
N GLY A 45 -11.49 -12.74 4.14
CA GLY A 45 -12.88 -12.82 4.60
C GLY A 45 -13.66 -13.96 3.92
N ALA A 46 -13.49 -14.13 2.61
CA ALA A 46 -14.09 -15.21 1.84
C ALA A 46 -13.58 -16.59 2.32
N PHE A 47 -12.27 -16.72 2.55
CA PHE A 47 -11.68 -17.94 3.09
C PHE A 47 -12.27 -18.29 4.48
N MET A 48 -12.35 -17.31 5.39
CA MET A 48 -12.94 -17.53 6.72
C MET A 48 -14.44 -17.89 6.65
N THR A 49 -15.17 -17.33 5.69
CA THR A 49 -16.58 -17.66 5.46
C THR A 49 -16.74 -19.11 5.00
N GLU A 50 -15.87 -19.57 4.11
CA GLU A 50 -15.87 -20.95 3.61
C GLU A 50 -15.46 -21.97 4.68
N LEU A 51 -14.61 -21.59 5.64
CA LEU A 51 -14.21 -22.47 6.76
C LEU A 51 -15.32 -22.73 7.79
N VAL A 52 -16.26 -21.80 7.93
CA VAL A 52 -17.37 -21.91 8.89
C VAL A 52 -18.59 -22.59 8.25
N ARG A 53 -18.67 -22.60 6.93
CA ARG A 53 -19.74 -23.23 6.15
C ARG A 53 -19.60 -24.75 6.11
#